data_AF-A0A5Q0ULP7-F1
#
_entry.id   AF-A0A5Q0ULP7-F1
#
_cell.length_a   1.000
_cell.length_b   1.000
_cell.length_c   1.000
_cell.angle_alpha   90.00
_cell.angle_beta   90.00
_cell.angle_gamma   90.00
#
_symmetry.space_group_name_H-M   'P 1'
#
loop_
_entity.id
_entity.type
_entity.pdbx_description
1 polymer ?
#
loop_
_entity_poly.entity_id
_entity_poly.type
_entity_poly.pdbx_seq_one_letter_code
_entity_poly.pdbx_strand_id
1 'polypeptide(L)' 'MVGVPAVSTTAVGQRSTTMTVAGEPTTMDLTQYYDEAEPVAMLAIGFVLFVIPEPATSTLGVGLMLLGGAWWFYEWQR' A
#
# COMPACT_ATOMS: atom_id res chain seq x y z
N MET A 1 12.54 53.47 50.20
CA MET A 1 11.24 53.55 49.49
C MET A 1 11.21 52.40 48.50
N VAL A 2 10.28 51.47 48.70
CA VAL A 2 10.19 50.18 47.98
C VAL A 2 9.66 50.42 46.57
N GLY A 3 10.45 50.14 45.55
CA GLY A 3 10.00 50.14 44.16
C GLY A 3 9.26 48.84 43.85
N VAL A 4 7.95 48.92 43.64
CA VAL A 4 7.11 47.81 43.19
C VAL A 4 7.54 47.41 41.77
N PRO A 5 7.81 46.12 41.47
CA PRO A 5 8.03 45.72 40.10
C PRO A 5 6.71 45.78 39.32
N ALA A 6 6.69 46.51 38.21
CA ALA A 6 5.56 46.57 37.30
C ALA A 6 5.25 45.17 36.75
N VAL A 7 4.08 44.62 37.10
CA VAL A 7 3.53 43.44 36.44
C VAL A 7 3.06 43.86 35.05
N SER A 8 3.79 43.41 34.03
CA SER A 8 3.37 43.55 32.64
C SER A 8 2.42 42.40 32.32
N THR A 9 1.11 42.68 32.32
CA THR A 9 0.11 41.76 31.77
C THR A 9 0.32 41.67 30.27
N THR A 10 1.05 40.65 29.82
CA THR A 10 1.15 40.32 28.39
C THR A 10 -0.20 39.79 27.95
N ALA A 11 -0.94 40.59 27.17
CA ALA A 11 -2.15 40.15 26.52
C ALA A 11 -1.83 38.91 25.67
N VAL A 12 -2.45 37.78 26.02
CA VAL A 12 -2.41 36.56 25.21
C VAL A 12 -3.12 36.87 23.90
N GLY A 13 -2.36 37.30 22.90
CA GLY A 13 -2.84 37.43 21.54
C GLY A 13 -3.33 36.06 21.10
N GLN A 14 -4.64 35.94 20.86
CA GLN A 14 -5.24 34.81 20.17
C GLN A 14 -4.64 34.73 18.77
N ARG A 15 -3.49 34.06 18.66
CA ARG A 15 -3.05 33.52 17.39
C ARG A 15 -3.93 32.31 17.14
N SER A 16 -5.04 32.54 16.45
CA SER A 16 -5.82 31.48 15.83
C SER A 16 -4.90 30.71 14.89
N THR A 17 -4.28 29.65 15.39
CA THR A 17 -3.64 28.67 14.53
C THR A 17 -4.78 28.02 13.75
N THR A 18 -5.01 28.50 12.54
CA THR A 18 -5.80 27.79 11.53
C THR A 18 -5.12 26.44 11.31
N MET A 19 -5.64 25.42 11.97
CA MET A 19 -5.29 24.04 11.67
C MET A 19 -6.10 23.67 10.43
N THR A 20 -5.48 23.82 9.26
CA THR A 20 -6.03 23.24 8.03
C THR A 20 -5.91 21.73 8.18
N VAL A 21 -6.98 21.11 8.68
CA VAL A 21 -7.16 19.65 8.62
C VAL A 21 -7.52 19.33 7.18
N ALA A 22 -6.51 19.30 6.31
CA ALA A 22 -6.62 18.67 5.01
C ALA A 22 -6.50 17.16 5.22
N GLY A 23 -7.58 16.54 5.69
CA GLY A 23 -7.77 15.11 5.49
C GLY A 23 -8.06 14.90 4.02
N GLU A 24 -7.03 14.72 3.20
CA GLU A 24 -7.23 14.24 1.84
C GLU A 24 -7.96 12.90 1.94
N PRO A 25 -9.04 12.67 1.17
CA PRO A 25 -9.58 11.33 1.06
C PRO A 25 -8.47 10.47 0.46
N THR A 26 -7.79 9.70 1.32
CA THR A 26 -6.90 8.63 0.90
C THR A 26 -7.77 7.61 0.19
N THR A 27 -8.04 7.89 -1.09
CA THR A 27 -8.66 6.95 -2.00
C THR A 27 -7.72 5.76 -1.96
N MET A 28 -8.17 4.67 -1.34
CA MET A 28 -7.35 3.48 -1.19
C MET A 28 -7.02 3.03 -2.60
N ASP A 29 -5.78 3.27 -3.02
CA ASP A 29 -5.32 3.00 -4.37
C ASP A 29 -5.08 1.50 -4.48
N LEU A 30 -6.17 0.77 -4.75
CA LEU A 30 -6.17 -0.68 -4.91
C LEU A 30 -5.22 -1.14 -6.03
N THR A 31 -4.87 -0.24 -6.95
CA THR A 31 -3.91 -0.47 -8.04
C THR A 31 -2.53 -0.82 -7.50
N GLN A 32 -2.12 -0.26 -6.35
CA GLN A 32 -0.82 -0.55 -5.74
C GLN A 32 -0.71 -1.99 -5.23
N TYR A 33 -1.85 -2.60 -4.85
CA TYR A 33 -1.90 -4.00 -4.44
C TYR A 33 -2.00 -4.97 -5.62
N TYR A 34 -2.39 -4.48 -6.81
CA TYR A 34 -2.45 -5.30 -8.02
C TYR A 34 -1.05 -5.71 -8.47
N ASP A 35 -0.08 -4.78 -8.46
CA ASP A 35 1.32 -5.06 -8.80
C ASP A 35 1.93 -6.17 -7.93
N GLU A 36 1.53 -6.26 -6.65
CA GLU A 36 2.02 -7.32 -5.73
C GLU A 36 1.24 -8.64 -5.83
N ALA A 37 0.01 -8.61 -6.34
CA ALA A 37 -0.87 -9.79 -6.41
C ALA A 37 -0.76 -10.55 -7.75
N GLU A 38 -0.22 -9.93 -8.80
CA GLU A 38 -0.07 -10.52 -10.14
C GLU A 38 0.59 -11.92 -10.15
N PRO A 39 1.76 -12.12 -9.52
CA PRO A 39 2.41 -13.42 -9.54
C PRO A 39 1.66 -14.49 -8.74
N VAL A 40 0.97 -14.11 -7.65
CA VAL A 40 0.10 -15.03 -6.89
C VAL A 40 -1.10 -15.47 -7.72
N ALA A 41 -1.70 -14.54 -8.46
CA ALA A 41 -2.84 -14.82 -9.33
C ALA A 41 -2.45 -15.78 -10.47
N MET A 42 -1.28 -15.60 -11.10
CA MET A 42 -0.80 -16.54 -12.14
C MET A 42 -0.57 -17.96 -11.58
N LEU A 43 0.02 -18.09 -10.39
CA LEU A 43 0.19 -19.37 -9.71
C LEU A 43 -1.16 -20.05 -9.40
N ALA A 44 -2.13 -19.28 -8.89
CA ALA A 44 -3.45 -19.78 -8.58
C ALA A 44 -4.20 -20.26 -9.84
N ILE A 45 -4.14 -19.49 -10.93
CA ILE A 45 -4.73 -19.89 -12.22
C ILE A 45 -4.04 -21.15 -12.75
N GLY A 46 -2.70 -21.21 -12.70
CA GLY A 46 -1.94 -22.40 -13.08
C GLY A 46 -2.34 -23.64 -12.28
N PHE A 47 -2.60 -23.48 -10.97
CA PHE A 47 -3.09 -24.53 -10.09
C PHE A 47 -4.49 -25.03 -10.43
N VAL A 48 -5.42 -24.12 -10.68
CA VAL A 48 -6.79 -24.49 -11.08
C VAL A 48 -6.78 -25.26 -12.41
N LEU A 49 -5.98 -24.81 -13.38
CA LEU A 49 -5.85 -25.46 -14.69
C LEU A 49 -5.15 -26.83 -14.62
N PHE A 50 -4.29 -27.04 -13.63
CA PHE A 50 -3.68 -28.34 -13.36
C PHE A 50 -4.67 -29.34 -12.73
N VAL A 51 -5.56 -28.87 -11.86
CA VAL A 51 -6.51 -29.72 -11.11
C VAL A 51 -7.65 -30.25 -11.98
N ILE A 52 -8.07 -29.54 -13.03
CA ILE A 52 -9.15 -29.96 -13.96
C ILE A 52 -8.49 -30.53 -15.23
N PRO A 53 -8.38 -31.86 -15.40
CA PRO A 53 -7.43 -32.41 -16.35
C PRO A 53 -8.04 -32.54 -17.74
N GLU A 54 -7.70 -31.58 -18.60
CA GLU A 54 -7.53 -31.84 -20.03
C GLU A 54 -6.04 -31.75 -20.37
N PRO A 55 -5.49 -32.65 -21.21
CA PRO A 55 -4.04 -32.81 -21.39
C PRO A 55 -3.32 -31.52 -21.87
N ALA A 56 -3.99 -30.67 -22.65
CA ALA A 56 -3.44 -29.37 -23.05
C ALA A 56 -3.48 -28.33 -21.90
N THR A 57 -4.59 -28.31 -21.16
CA THR A 57 -4.87 -27.36 -20.08
C THR A 57 -3.93 -27.57 -18.88
N SER A 58 -3.58 -28.82 -18.57
CA SER A 58 -2.61 -29.14 -17.52
C SER A 58 -1.18 -28.69 -17.88
N THR A 59 -0.78 -28.78 -19.15
CA THR A 59 0.56 -28.33 -19.59
C THR A 59 0.67 -26.81 -19.50
N LEU A 60 -0.41 -26.11 -19.88
CA LEU A 60 -0.54 -24.66 -19.73
C LEU A 60 -0.52 -24.26 -18.24
N GLY A 61 -1.22 -25.00 -17.37
CA GLY A 61 -1.22 -24.78 -15.92
C GLY A 61 0.18 -24.88 -15.30
N VAL A 62 0.96 -25.90 -15.65
CA VAL A 62 2.37 -26.03 -15.22
C VAL A 62 3.22 -24.88 -15.75
N GLY A 63 3.02 -24.47 -17.00
CA GLY A 63 3.71 -23.31 -17.58
C GLY A 63 3.42 -22.01 -16.84
N LEU A 64 2.16 -21.76 -16.46
CA LEU A 64 1.76 -20.59 -15.68
C LEU A 64 2.28 -20.62 -14.24
N MET A 65 2.32 -21.79 -13.61
CA MET A 65 2.95 -21.93 -12.29
C MET A 65 4.44 -21.60 -12.33
N LEU A 66 5.16 -22.12 -13.34
CA LEU A 66 6.58 -21.84 -13.53
C LEU A 66 6.83 -20.37 -13.84
N LEU A 67 6.01 -19.76 -14.70
CA LEU A 67 6.12 -18.35 -15.05
C LEU A 67 5.82 -17.44 -13.85
N GLY A 68 4.76 -17.72 -13.09
CA GLY A 68 4.42 -16.98 -11.87
C GLY A 68 5.52 -17.13 -10.80
N GLY A 69 6.08 -18.33 -10.62
CA GLY A 69 7.21 -18.55 -9.71
C GLY A 69 8.50 -17.85 -10.14
N ALA A 70 8.79 -17.80 -11.44
CA ALA A 70 9.95 -17.10 -11.99
C ALA A 70 9.81 -15.58 -11.85
N TRP A 71 8.61 -15.04 -12.10
CA TRP A 71 8.29 -13.63 -11.89
C TRP A 71 8.40 -13.25 -10.41
N TRP A 72 7.81 -14.06 -9.53
CA TRP A 72 7.94 -13.88 -8.08
C TRP A 72 9.41 -13.80 -7.69
N PHE A 73 10.24 -14.77 -8.11
CA PHE A 73 11.69 -14.73 -7.82
C PHE A 73 12.40 -13.48 -8.36
N TYR A 74 11.98 -12.96 -9.51
CA TYR A 74 12.51 -11.70 -10.06
C TYR A 74 12.16 -10.49 -9.18
N GLU A 75 10.95 -10.41 -8.63
CA GLU A 75 10.56 -9.36 -7.69
C GLU A 75 11.37 -9.37 -6.39
N TRP A 76 11.78 -10.55 -5.91
CA TRP A 76 12.70 -10.63 -4.75
C TRP A 76 14.09 -10.05 -5.02
N GLN A 77 14.43 -9.78 -6.28
CA GLN A 77 15.72 -9.22 -6.69
C GLN A 77 15.64 -7.78 -7.20
N ARG A 78 14.43 -7.19 -7.29
CA ARG A 78 14.22 -5.79 -7.69
C ARG A 78 14.20 -4.84 -6.48
#